data_AF-A0A815ND58-F1
#
_entry.id   AF-A0A815ND58-F1
#
_cell.length_a   1.000
_cell.length_b   1.000
_cell.length_c   1.000
_cell.angle_alpha   90.00
_cell.angle_beta   90.00
_cell.angle_gamma   90.00
#
_symmetry.space_group_name_H-M   'P 1'
#
loop_
_entity.id
_entity.type
_entity.pdbx_description
1 polymer ?
#
loop_
_entity_poly.entity_id
_entity_poly.type
_entity_poly.pdbx_seq_one_letter_code
_entity_poly.pdbx_strand_id
1 'polypeptide(L)'
;MNITDLESIGRSKFAFYRIKFTIFLLLQISSIMVTILIFFHLTKHRTFIKAPQKHGLFILLIINSVQLVFDIPLSRNFYVSGYVNPPVASHCIWWTFFEYIIYVSSEYLLAIISLQRHIFIFHQHILRKRWICHLLHHLPLLFCIIYPTVFYIYAILLYPCNNTQWDFSSRVCGFANCYLMYGSFLGSFDLVMNNGVPVAIDILANTVLIARVFLQKRRVQQLSRWRQQRRMLRQLLSVSALYLVGWTPFLLVYIINVLVDPAFLNYVQQNYFSDLIYIIYFFFPWVWLGFFPELTRRIVRKCCRQRTDNAIDNNVSEEQSSQLCKKSELSHDETEASNDHRSKKHKKAGSLDDIESETIRKNKLGEVHRKIEEMNALMRDDENADIGKITGVLENLRKIISEYQETLKIKVREIEQCKKPLSTEYMTLIEKITQLLRHEYADQSVERIDKLSADVELFKQQIVTLKTANKFLRVWVWRRL
;
A
#
# COMPACT_ATOMS: atom_id res chain seq x y z
N MET A 1 30.64 -19.59 11.41
CA MET A 1 29.29 -19.02 11.57
C MET A 1 28.49 -20.01 12.40
N ASN A 2 27.96 -19.58 13.55
CA ASN A 2 27.29 -20.51 14.47
C ASN A 2 25.88 -20.82 13.94
N ILE A 3 25.36 -22.00 14.26
CA ILE A 3 24.01 -22.44 13.87
C ILE A 3 22.94 -21.41 14.31
N THR A 4 23.17 -20.77 15.46
CA THR A 4 22.32 -19.69 16.00
C THR A 4 22.24 -18.46 15.08
N ASP A 5 23.33 -18.11 14.39
CA ASP A 5 23.37 -16.95 13.48
C ASP A 5 22.56 -17.24 12.22
N LEU A 6 22.63 -18.47 11.71
CA LEU A 6 21.86 -18.94 10.55
C LEU A 6 20.35 -18.93 10.82
N GLU A 7 19.92 -19.36 12.02
CA GLU A 7 18.51 -19.32 12.42
C GLU A 7 17.97 -17.89 12.56
N SER A 8 18.79 -16.97 13.10
CA SER A 8 18.44 -15.56 13.22
C SER A 8 18.24 -14.91 11.84
N ILE A 9 19.15 -15.19 10.90
CA ILE A 9 19.06 -14.70 9.52
C ILE A 9 17.85 -15.28 8.78
N GLY A 10 17.52 -16.56 9.03
CA GLY A 10 16.32 -17.18 8.46
C GLY A 10 15.03 -16.51 8.91
N ARG A 11 14.91 -16.22 10.21
CA ARG A 11 13.74 -15.55 10.79
C ARG A 11 13.53 -14.13 10.25
N SER A 12 14.60 -13.35 10.11
CA SER A 12 14.50 -11.97 9.60
C SER A 12 14.06 -11.92 8.13
N LYS A 13 14.61 -12.80 7.27
CA LYS A 13 14.19 -12.93 5.86
C LYS A 13 12.73 -13.32 5.73
N PHE A 14 12.26 -14.26 6.55
CA PHE A 14 10.87 -14.71 6.53
C PHE A 14 9.88 -13.61 6.93
N ALA A 15 10.18 -12.84 7.98
CA ALA A 15 9.36 -11.71 8.39
C ALA A 15 9.27 -10.66 7.28
N PHE A 16 10.40 -10.36 6.63
CA PHE A 16 10.46 -9.42 5.51
C PHE A 16 9.61 -9.86 4.31
N TYR A 17 9.68 -11.13 3.91
CA TYR A 17 8.83 -11.67 2.84
C TYR A 17 7.34 -11.63 3.17
N ARG A 18 6.95 -11.90 4.42
CA ARG A 18 5.55 -11.77 4.86
C ARG A 18 5.04 -10.33 4.80
N ILE A 19 5.87 -9.35 5.17
CA ILE A 19 5.51 -7.93 5.07
C ILE A 19 5.30 -7.55 3.61
N LYS A 20 6.23 -7.91 2.73
CA LYS A 20 6.12 -7.65 1.28
C LYS A 20 4.89 -8.30 0.67
N PHE A 21 4.66 -9.58 0.96
CA PHE A 21 3.48 -10.30 0.52
C PHE A 21 2.19 -9.56 0.89
N THR A 22 2.06 -9.16 2.16
CA THR A 22 0.87 -8.45 2.66
C THR A 22 0.68 -7.12 1.96
N ILE A 23 1.74 -6.31 1.83
CA ILE A 23 1.67 -5.01 1.15
C ILE A 23 1.28 -5.19 -0.33
N PHE A 24 1.91 -6.13 -1.04
CA PHE A 24 1.64 -6.39 -2.45
C PHE A 24 0.21 -6.89 -2.65
N LEU A 25 -0.28 -7.78 -1.79
CA LEU A 25 -1.65 -8.29 -1.87
C LEU A 25 -2.68 -7.16 -1.68
N LEU A 26 -2.50 -6.32 -0.66
CA LEU A 26 -3.40 -5.20 -0.38
C LEU A 26 -3.42 -4.19 -1.54
N LEU A 27 -2.24 -3.80 -2.04
CA LEU A 27 -2.13 -2.89 -3.18
C LEU A 27 -2.73 -3.52 -4.45
N GLN A 28 -2.44 -4.79 -4.73
CA GLN A 28 -2.94 -5.49 -5.90
C GLN A 28 -4.47 -5.55 -5.94
N ILE A 29 -5.12 -5.98 -4.84
CA ILE A 29 -6.59 -6.05 -4.77
C ILE A 29 -7.19 -4.67 -5.05
N SER A 30 -6.66 -3.65 -4.38
CA SER A 30 -7.12 -2.27 -4.53
C SER A 30 -6.98 -1.77 -5.97
N SER A 31 -5.83 -2.03 -6.60
CA SER A 31 -5.55 -1.62 -7.98
C SER A 31 -6.38 -2.38 -9.00
N ILE A 32 -6.66 -3.68 -8.80
CA ILE A 32 -7.56 -4.46 -9.66
C ILE A 32 -8.98 -3.88 -9.61
N MET A 33 -9.49 -3.58 -8.40
CA MET A 33 -10.82 -2.97 -8.26
C MET A 33 -10.92 -1.63 -9.00
N VAL A 34 -9.93 -0.75 -8.83
CA VAL A 34 -9.90 0.54 -9.54
C VAL A 34 -9.82 0.36 -11.05
N THR A 35 -9.01 -0.60 -11.51
CA THR A 35 -8.86 -0.94 -12.93
C THR A 35 -10.17 -1.40 -13.55
N ILE A 36 -10.90 -2.30 -12.88
CA ILE A 36 -12.22 -2.77 -13.33
C ILE A 36 -13.22 -1.61 -13.42
N LEU A 37 -13.25 -0.73 -12.41
CA LEU A 37 -14.11 0.46 -12.41
C LEU A 37 -13.79 1.41 -13.59
N ILE A 38 -12.50 1.58 -13.89
CA ILE A 38 -12.05 2.37 -15.03
C ILE A 38 -12.52 1.72 -16.34
N PHE A 39 -12.29 0.42 -16.55
CA PHE A 39 -12.75 -0.26 -17.75
C PHE A 39 -14.26 -0.18 -17.93
N PHE A 40 -15.04 -0.40 -16.86
CA PHE A 40 -16.49 -0.23 -16.88
C PHE A 40 -16.91 1.21 -17.24
N HIS A 41 -16.20 2.21 -16.74
CA HIS A 41 -16.46 3.60 -17.11
C HIS A 41 -16.16 3.86 -18.60
N LEU A 42 -15.05 3.33 -19.11
CA LEU A 42 -14.64 3.50 -20.50
C LEU A 42 -15.59 2.80 -21.48
N THR A 43 -16.11 1.61 -21.14
CA THR A 43 -17.08 0.89 -21.98
C THR A 43 -18.40 1.66 -22.08
N LYS A 44 -18.84 2.31 -20.98
CA LYS A 44 -20.02 3.18 -20.97
C LYS A 44 -19.80 4.50 -21.74
N HIS A 45 -18.60 5.05 -21.71
CA HIS A 45 -18.27 6.34 -22.34
C HIS A 45 -17.37 6.18 -23.57
N ARG A 46 -17.87 5.50 -24.61
CA ARG A 46 -17.12 5.22 -25.86
C ARG A 46 -16.56 6.46 -26.56
N THR A 47 -17.17 7.63 -26.38
CA THR A 47 -16.66 8.90 -26.92
C THR A 47 -15.28 9.25 -26.39
N PHE A 48 -14.93 8.76 -25.20
CA PHE A 48 -13.60 8.94 -24.62
C PHE A 48 -12.54 8.17 -25.42
N ILE A 49 -12.84 6.93 -25.78
CA ILE A 49 -11.92 6.05 -26.52
C ILE A 49 -11.69 6.57 -27.93
N LYS A 50 -12.69 7.19 -28.58
CA LYS A 50 -12.56 7.71 -29.96
C LYS A 50 -11.55 8.84 -30.15
N ALA A 51 -11.07 9.47 -29.07
CA ALA A 51 -10.13 10.59 -29.20
C ALA A 51 -8.68 10.07 -29.24
N PRO A 52 -7.90 10.40 -30.30
CA PRO A 52 -6.60 9.78 -30.54
C PRO A 52 -5.58 10.03 -29.43
N GLN A 53 -5.66 11.20 -28.78
CA GLN A 53 -4.82 11.56 -27.63
C GLN A 53 -4.90 10.57 -26.46
N LYS A 54 -5.95 9.76 -26.40
CA LYS A 54 -6.22 8.81 -25.31
C LYS A 54 -5.92 7.37 -25.68
N HIS A 55 -5.74 7.04 -26.96
CA HIS A 55 -5.47 5.67 -27.39
C HIS A 55 -4.20 5.13 -26.75
N GLY A 56 -3.08 5.87 -26.79
CA GLY A 56 -1.83 5.42 -26.19
C GLY A 56 -1.95 5.15 -24.68
N LEU A 57 -2.58 6.06 -23.93
CA LEU A 57 -2.85 5.84 -22.49
C LEU A 57 -3.76 4.63 -22.23
N PHE A 58 -4.72 4.37 -23.11
CA PHE A 58 -5.63 3.24 -22.98
C PHE A 58 -4.92 1.90 -23.26
N ILE A 59 -4.07 1.86 -24.29
CA ILE A 59 -3.20 0.69 -24.56
C ILE A 59 -2.27 0.47 -23.37
N LEU A 60 -1.66 1.54 -22.84
CA LEU A 60 -0.82 1.46 -21.65
C LEU A 60 -1.59 0.92 -20.44
N LEU A 61 -2.85 1.34 -20.24
CA LEU A 61 -3.72 0.79 -19.21
C LEU A 61 -3.96 -0.71 -19.39
N ILE A 62 -4.22 -1.18 -20.62
CA ILE A 62 -4.42 -2.61 -20.90
C ILE A 62 -3.16 -3.40 -20.52
N ILE A 63 -1.99 -2.97 -20.97
CA ILE A 63 -0.71 -3.65 -20.69
C ILE A 63 -0.43 -3.70 -19.18
N ASN A 64 -0.60 -2.57 -18.48
CA ASN A 64 -0.45 -2.53 -17.02
C ASN A 64 -1.46 -3.44 -16.30
N SER A 65 -2.69 -3.56 -16.82
CA SER A 65 -3.73 -4.42 -16.25
C SER A 65 -3.41 -5.91 -16.43
N VAL A 66 -2.91 -6.28 -17.61
CA VAL A 66 -2.42 -7.63 -17.89
C VAL A 66 -1.30 -7.96 -16.91
N GLN A 67 -0.35 -7.05 -16.72
CA GLN A 67 0.73 -7.29 -15.77
C GLN A 67 0.24 -7.45 -14.32
N LEU A 68 -0.67 -6.58 -13.89
CA LEU A 68 -1.27 -6.63 -12.55
C LEU A 68 -1.98 -7.98 -12.27
N VAL A 69 -2.57 -8.58 -13.29
CA VAL A 69 -3.32 -9.84 -13.18
C VAL A 69 -2.45 -11.08 -13.36
N PHE A 70 -1.40 -11.04 -14.19
CA PHE A 70 -0.61 -12.22 -14.52
C PHE A 70 0.77 -12.26 -13.87
N ASP A 71 1.51 -11.15 -13.88
CA ASP A 71 2.90 -11.10 -13.41
C ASP A 71 2.99 -10.94 -11.88
N ILE A 72 2.21 -10.01 -11.32
CA ILE A 72 2.24 -9.74 -9.88
C ILE A 72 1.89 -10.97 -9.02
N PRO A 73 0.88 -11.81 -9.35
CA PRO A 73 0.63 -13.02 -8.56
C PRO A 73 1.80 -14.00 -8.54
N LEU A 74 2.58 -14.11 -9.63
CA LEU A 74 3.73 -15.00 -9.71
C LEU A 74 4.84 -14.51 -8.77
N SER A 75 5.18 -13.22 -8.86
CA SER A 75 6.10 -12.56 -7.94
C SER A 75 5.66 -12.65 -6.48
N ARG A 76 4.35 -12.57 -6.24
CA ARG A 76 3.76 -12.73 -4.90
C ARG A 76 3.87 -14.16 -4.39
N ASN A 77 3.65 -15.15 -5.24
CA ASN A 77 3.77 -16.57 -4.88
C ASN A 77 5.19 -16.89 -4.39
N PHE A 78 6.20 -16.29 -5.03
CA PHE A 78 7.59 -16.40 -4.58
C PHE A 78 7.78 -15.93 -3.12
N TYR A 79 7.14 -14.86 -2.67
CA TYR A 79 7.26 -14.40 -1.28
C TYR A 79 6.67 -15.37 -0.24
N VAL A 80 5.74 -16.23 -0.65
CA VAL A 80 5.17 -17.26 0.23
C VAL A 80 6.06 -18.50 0.23
N SER A 81 6.45 -18.95 -0.96
CA SER A 81 7.18 -20.21 -1.13
C SER A 81 8.68 -20.09 -0.85
N GLY A 82 9.27 -18.90 -1.06
CA GLY A 82 10.73 -18.69 -1.04
C GLY A 82 11.45 -19.27 -2.27
N TYR A 83 10.69 -19.79 -3.25
CA TYR A 83 11.19 -20.33 -4.51
C TYR A 83 10.12 -20.19 -5.60
N VAL A 84 10.51 -20.33 -6.86
CA VAL A 84 9.61 -20.31 -8.02
C VAL A 84 8.85 -21.62 -8.13
N ASN A 85 7.52 -21.56 -8.13
CA ASN A 85 6.65 -22.74 -8.22
C ASN A 85 5.73 -22.64 -9.47
N PRO A 86 5.82 -23.58 -10.43
CA PRO A 86 6.68 -24.78 -10.46
C PRO A 86 8.16 -24.46 -10.78
N PRO A 87 9.13 -25.20 -10.19
CA PRO A 87 10.56 -25.02 -10.44
C PRO A 87 10.98 -25.71 -11.75
N VAL A 88 10.36 -25.32 -12.86
CA VAL A 88 10.63 -25.88 -14.19
C VAL A 88 11.09 -24.79 -15.14
N ALA A 89 12.10 -25.09 -15.96
CA ALA A 89 12.70 -24.13 -16.88
C ALA A 89 11.68 -23.54 -17.88
N SER A 90 10.72 -24.35 -18.34
CA SER A 90 9.67 -23.89 -19.26
C SER A 90 8.76 -22.81 -18.66
N HIS A 91 8.44 -22.92 -17.36
CA HIS A 91 7.68 -21.90 -16.64
C HIS A 91 8.46 -20.59 -16.57
N CYS A 92 9.75 -20.68 -16.28
CA CYS A 92 10.63 -19.52 -16.22
C CYS A 92 10.85 -18.83 -17.55
N ILE A 93 11.09 -19.60 -18.61
CA ILE A 93 11.20 -19.07 -19.98
C ILE A 93 9.92 -18.28 -20.33
N TRP A 94 8.75 -18.87 -20.06
CA TRP A 94 7.47 -18.23 -20.38
C TRP A 94 7.21 -16.97 -19.54
N TRP A 95 7.46 -17.06 -18.24
CA TRP A 95 7.25 -15.93 -17.32
C TRP A 95 8.17 -14.77 -17.67
N THR A 96 9.48 -15.01 -17.79
CA THR A 96 10.46 -13.98 -18.17
C THR A 96 10.14 -13.40 -19.54
N PHE A 97 9.79 -14.22 -20.54
CA PHE A 97 9.39 -13.73 -21.85
C PHE A 97 8.23 -12.74 -21.77
N PHE A 98 7.20 -13.09 -21.01
CA PHE A 98 6.01 -12.26 -20.86
C PHE A 98 6.29 -10.97 -20.08
N GLU A 99 7.04 -11.08 -18.98
CA GLU A 99 7.47 -9.96 -18.13
C GLU A 99 8.24 -8.92 -18.97
N TYR A 100 9.30 -9.35 -19.66
CA TYR A 100 10.17 -8.46 -20.42
C TYR A 100 9.45 -7.78 -21.59
N ILE A 101 8.59 -8.51 -22.33
CA ILE A 101 7.79 -7.91 -23.41
C ILE A 101 6.89 -6.80 -22.85
N ILE A 102 6.18 -7.07 -21.77
CA ILE A 102 5.23 -6.11 -21.19
C ILE A 102 5.96 -4.89 -20.62
N TYR A 103 7.08 -5.10 -19.93
CA TYR A 103 7.85 -4.03 -19.29
C TYR A 103 8.33 -3.05 -20.33
N VAL A 104 9.09 -3.55 -21.31
CA VAL A 104 9.67 -2.74 -22.37
C VAL A 104 8.58 -2.13 -23.25
N SER A 105 7.51 -2.87 -23.58
CA SER A 105 6.38 -2.27 -24.31
C SER A 105 5.77 -1.10 -23.55
N SER A 106 5.64 -1.21 -22.23
CA SER A 106 5.08 -0.14 -21.40
C SER A 106 5.98 1.10 -21.34
N GLU A 107 7.29 0.94 -21.29
CA GLU A 107 8.27 2.03 -21.31
C GLU A 107 8.30 2.74 -22.66
N TYR A 108 8.39 1.97 -23.75
CA TYR A 108 8.35 2.54 -25.11
C TYR A 108 7.03 3.25 -25.38
N LEU A 109 5.90 2.69 -24.94
CA LEU A 109 4.61 3.35 -25.05
C LEU A 109 4.59 4.66 -24.28
N LEU A 110 5.11 4.70 -23.05
CA LEU A 110 5.19 5.94 -22.29
C LEU A 110 6.03 6.99 -23.03
N ALA A 111 7.23 6.62 -23.49
CA ALA A 111 8.11 7.51 -24.26
C ALA A 111 7.42 8.07 -25.51
N ILE A 112 6.77 7.20 -26.29
CA ILE A 112 6.02 7.60 -27.50
C ILE A 112 4.79 8.44 -27.14
N ILE A 113 4.06 8.14 -26.06
CA ILE A 113 2.92 8.95 -25.60
C ILE A 113 3.40 10.36 -25.22
N SER A 114 4.54 10.48 -24.54
CA SER A 114 5.16 11.75 -24.19
C SER A 114 5.51 12.59 -25.44
N LEU A 115 6.12 11.96 -26.44
CA LEU A 115 6.41 12.60 -27.73
C LEU A 115 5.14 12.98 -28.51
N GLN A 116 4.18 12.06 -28.62
CA GLN A 116 2.93 12.31 -29.33
C GLN A 116 2.15 13.46 -28.71
N ARG A 117 2.11 13.57 -27.37
CA ARG A 117 1.45 14.69 -26.69
C ARG A 117 2.06 16.04 -27.07
N HIS A 118 3.37 16.10 -27.26
CA HIS A 118 4.02 17.29 -27.76
C HIS A 118 3.44 17.70 -29.13
N ILE A 119 3.35 16.74 -30.05
CA ILE A 119 2.79 16.96 -31.39
C ILE A 119 1.31 17.37 -31.31
N PHE A 120 0.51 16.69 -30.49
CA PHE A 120 -0.91 17.02 -30.32
C PHE A 120 -1.16 18.42 -29.76
N ILE A 121 -0.31 18.91 -28.85
CA ILE A 121 -0.46 20.22 -28.20
C ILE A 121 -0.03 21.36 -29.13
N PHE A 122 1.11 21.23 -29.82
CA PHE A 122 1.69 22.33 -30.59
C PHE A 122 1.35 22.27 -32.09
N HIS A 123 1.06 21.08 -32.62
CA HIS A 123 0.92 20.85 -34.06
C HIS A 123 -0.40 20.14 -34.42
N GLN A 124 -1.49 20.49 -33.73
CA GLN A 124 -2.82 19.88 -33.95
C GLN A 124 -3.27 19.93 -35.42
N HIS A 125 -2.88 20.97 -36.18
CA HIS A 125 -3.24 21.12 -37.58
C HIS A 125 -2.62 20.04 -38.49
N ILE A 126 -1.40 19.57 -38.18
CA ILE A 126 -0.70 18.54 -38.95
C ILE A 126 -1.47 17.21 -38.88
N LEU A 127 -2.03 16.90 -37.70
CA LEU A 127 -2.77 15.68 -37.43
C LEU A 127 -4.18 15.64 -38.03
N ARG A 128 -4.64 16.73 -38.68
CA ARG A 128 -5.92 16.75 -39.40
C ARG A 128 -5.89 15.87 -40.66
N LYS A 129 -4.71 15.67 -41.27
CA LYS A 129 -4.56 14.77 -42.42
C LYS A 129 -4.54 13.31 -41.94
N ARG A 130 -5.47 12.48 -42.43
CA ARG A 130 -5.64 11.07 -41.99
C ARG A 130 -4.36 10.25 -42.12
N TRP A 131 -3.67 10.33 -43.26
CA TRP A 131 -2.43 9.56 -43.47
C TRP A 131 -1.30 9.95 -42.50
N ILE A 132 -1.15 11.26 -42.22
CA ILE A 132 -0.17 11.73 -41.23
C ILE A 132 -0.55 11.28 -39.82
N CYS A 133 -1.84 11.23 -39.49
CA CYS A 133 -2.30 10.66 -38.23
C CYS A 133 -1.90 9.17 -38.11
N HIS A 134 -2.11 8.37 -39.16
CA HIS A 134 -1.68 6.96 -39.14
C HIS A 134 -0.16 6.82 -38.97
N LEU A 135 0.63 7.64 -39.67
CA LEU A 135 2.09 7.60 -39.61
C LEU A 135 2.67 8.07 -38.26
N LEU A 136 2.15 9.16 -37.68
CA LEU A 136 2.71 9.77 -36.47
C LEU A 136 2.07 9.26 -35.17
N HIS A 137 0.85 8.71 -35.23
CA HIS A 137 0.13 8.24 -34.06
C HIS A 137 0.04 6.72 -33.98
N HIS A 138 -0.50 6.06 -35.02
CA HIS A 138 -0.78 4.63 -34.95
C HIS A 138 0.45 3.76 -35.19
N LEU A 139 1.30 4.10 -36.16
CA LEU A 139 2.50 3.33 -36.48
C LEU A 139 3.50 3.27 -35.29
N PRO A 140 3.81 4.36 -34.57
CA PRO A 140 4.71 4.29 -33.42
C PRO A 140 4.14 3.47 -32.27
N LEU A 141 2.82 3.56 -32.01
CA LEU A 141 2.18 2.76 -30.96
C LEU A 141 2.22 1.26 -31.29
N LEU A 142 2.02 0.90 -32.56
CA LEU A 142 2.14 -0.49 -33.02
C LEU A 142 3.59 -0.98 -32.91
N PHE A 143 4.54 -0.14 -33.31
CA PHE A 143 5.97 -0.44 -33.18
C PHE A 143 6.37 -0.73 -31.74
N CYS A 144 5.89 0.05 -30.75
CA CYS A 144 6.17 -0.18 -29.33
C CYS A 144 5.74 -1.56 -28.81
N ILE A 145 4.82 -2.26 -29.50
CA ILE A 145 4.35 -3.60 -29.10
C ILE A 145 5.07 -4.69 -29.93
N ILE A 146 5.19 -4.48 -31.24
CA ILE A 146 5.80 -5.47 -32.13
C ILE A 146 7.30 -5.59 -31.86
N TYR A 147 8.01 -4.47 -31.71
CA TYR A 147 9.47 -4.47 -31.56
C TYR A 147 9.94 -5.27 -30.32
N PRO A 148 9.45 -5.03 -29.09
CA PRO A 148 9.88 -5.81 -27.93
C PRO A 148 9.53 -7.28 -28.06
N THR A 149 8.37 -7.58 -28.66
CA THR A 149 7.95 -8.96 -28.93
C THR A 149 8.96 -9.69 -29.82
N VAL A 150 9.34 -9.11 -30.96
CA VAL A 150 10.31 -9.72 -31.88
C VAL A 150 11.69 -9.85 -31.22
N PHE A 151 12.14 -8.79 -30.52
CA PHE A 151 13.42 -8.81 -29.83
C PHE A 151 13.50 -9.93 -28.79
N TYR A 152 12.48 -10.07 -27.92
CA TYR A 152 12.50 -11.08 -26.87
C TYR A 152 12.18 -12.49 -27.35
N ILE A 153 11.48 -12.66 -28.48
CA ILE A 153 11.41 -13.97 -29.16
C ILE A 153 12.84 -14.41 -29.52
N TYR A 154 13.63 -13.52 -30.13
CA TYR A 154 15.01 -13.84 -30.48
C TYR A 154 15.89 -14.05 -29.23
N ALA A 155 15.90 -13.08 -28.31
CA ALA A 155 16.83 -13.07 -27.18
C ALA A 155 16.56 -14.17 -26.14
N ILE A 156 15.29 -14.58 -25.94
CA ILE A 156 14.92 -15.56 -24.92
C ILE A 156 14.68 -16.95 -25.51
N LEU A 157 13.97 -17.06 -26.64
CA LEU A 157 13.58 -18.36 -27.19
C LEU A 157 14.59 -18.93 -28.19
N LEU A 158 15.24 -18.08 -28.99
CA LEU A 158 16.14 -18.52 -30.06
C LEU A 158 17.62 -18.46 -29.68
N TYR A 159 18.00 -17.64 -28.70
CA TYR A 159 19.39 -17.54 -28.27
C TYR A 159 19.84 -18.86 -27.62
N PRO A 160 21.00 -19.42 -28.01
CA PRO A 160 21.43 -20.74 -27.57
C PRO A 160 21.76 -20.74 -26.08
N CYS A 161 20.87 -21.31 -25.26
CA CYS A 161 21.02 -21.41 -23.82
C CYS A 161 20.94 -22.86 -23.35
N ASN A 162 21.83 -23.26 -22.44
CA ASN A 162 21.91 -24.63 -21.94
C ASN A 162 20.87 -24.95 -20.85
N ASN A 163 19.95 -24.02 -20.54
CA ASN A 163 18.92 -24.12 -19.50
C ASN A 163 19.45 -24.36 -18.06
N THR A 164 20.76 -24.33 -17.84
CA THR A 164 21.37 -24.48 -16.51
C THR A 164 21.43 -23.18 -15.71
N GLN A 165 21.07 -22.05 -16.32
CA GLN A 165 21.19 -20.71 -15.72
C GLN A 165 20.01 -20.30 -14.81
N TRP A 166 18.95 -21.10 -14.73
CA TRP A 166 17.76 -20.75 -13.94
C TRP A 166 18.03 -20.97 -12.45
N ASP A 167 17.83 -19.90 -11.66
CA ASP A 167 17.91 -19.97 -10.21
C ASP A 167 16.50 -19.80 -9.63
N PHE A 168 15.89 -20.95 -9.31
CA PHE A 168 14.54 -21.02 -8.74
C PHE A 168 14.46 -20.48 -7.31
N SER A 169 15.60 -20.21 -6.65
CA SER A 169 15.63 -19.56 -5.34
C SER A 169 15.59 -18.03 -5.43
N SER A 170 15.68 -17.47 -6.64
CA SER A 170 15.52 -16.04 -6.92
C SER A 170 14.09 -15.69 -7.35
N ARG A 171 13.72 -14.43 -7.15
CA ARG A 171 12.34 -13.94 -7.34
C ARG A 171 11.85 -14.06 -8.78
N VAL A 172 12.72 -13.76 -9.74
CA VAL A 172 12.40 -13.67 -11.17
C VAL A 172 13.11 -14.78 -11.93
N CYS A 173 12.84 -16.03 -11.55
CA CYS A 173 13.41 -17.22 -12.20
C CYS A 173 14.94 -17.29 -12.32
N GLY A 174 15.67 -16.36 -11.71
CA GLY A 174 17.11 -16.28 -11.72
C GLY A 174 17.60 -14.85 -11.92
N PHE A 175 18.89 -14.64 -11.66
CA PHE A 175 19.45 -13.29 -11.63
C PHE A 175 19.76 -12.72 -13.02
N ALA A 176 19.86 -13.57 -14.05
CA ALA A 176 20.11 -13.12 -15.40
C ALA A 176 19.68 -14.14 -16.43
N ASN A 177 18.90 -13.67 -17.40
CA ASN A 177 18.68 -14.39 -18.64
C ASN A 177 20.03 -14.76 -19.26
N CYS A 178 20.11 -15.92 -19.87
CA CYS A 178 21.39 -16.41 -20.39
C CYS A 178 22.00 -15.44 -21.43
N TYR A 179 21.17 -14.74 -22.22
CA TYR A 179 21.67 -13.70 -23.14
C TYR A 179 22.29 -12.49 -22.41
N LEU A 180 21.85 -12.17 -21.18
CA LEU A 180 22.40 -11.07 -20.38
C LEU A 180 23.80 -11.42 -19.84
N MET A 181 24.02 -12.68 -19.42
CA MET A 181 25.32 -13.12 -18.87
C MET A 181 26.34 -13.43 -19.97
N TYR A 182 25.94 -14.19 -20.98
CA TYR A 182 26.88 -14.73 -21.97
C TYR A 182 26.98 -13.85 -23.22
N GLY A 183 25.94 -13.07 -23.52
CA GLY A 183 25.88 -12.20 -24.69
C GLY A 183 26.12 -10.73 -24.31
N SER A 184 27.37 -10.33 -24.07
CA SER A 184 27.70 -8.94 -23.70
C SER A 184 27.08 -7.90 -24.63
N PHE A 185 27.03 -8.17 -25.94
CA PHE A 185 26.37 -7.29 -26.90
C PHE A 185 24.85 -7.21 -26.69
N LEU A 186 24.15 -8.36 -26.60
CA LEU A 186 22.69 -8.39 -26.43
C LEU A 186 22.27 -7.80 -25.09
N GLY A 187 23.00 -8.09 -24.00
CA GLY A 187 22.71 -7.51 -22.70
C GLY A 187 22.95 -6.01 -22.65
N SER A 188 24.03 -5.52 -23.25
CA SER A 188 24.27 -4.07 -23.37
C SER A 188 23.21 -3.39 -24.24
N PHE A 189 22.81 -4.04 -25.34
CA PHE A 189 21.76 -3.54 -26.23
C PHE A 189 20.41 -3.50 -25.51
N ASP A 190 20.04 -4.54 -24.78
CA ASP A 190 18.81 -4.59 -24.00
C ASP A 190 18.76 -3.48 -22.96
N LEU A 191 19.84 -3.31 -22.20
CA LEU A 191 19.93 -2.24 -21.23
C LEU A 191 19.81 -0.86 -21.89
N VAL A 192 20.66 -0.56 -22.88
CA VAL A 192 20.75 0.79 -23.45
C VAL A 192 19.52 1.09 -24.29
N MET A 193 19.18 0.22 -25.23
CA MET A 193 18.11 0.47 -26.20
C MET A 193 16.74 0.18 -25.61
N ASN A 194 16.55 -0.91 -24.87
CA ASN A 194 15.21 -1.27 -24.42
C ASN A 194 14.78 -0.58 -23.13
N ASN A 195 15.73 -0.20 -22.27
CA ASN A 195 15.42 0.44 -20.99
C ASN A 195 15.93 1.90 -20.93
N GLY A 196 17.20 2.13 -21.28
CA GLY A 196 17.84 3.45 -21.20
C GLY A 196 17.24 4.49 -22.14
N VAL A 197 17.10 4.16 -23.43
CA VAL A 197 16.59 5.08 -24.46
C VAL A 197 15.15 5.51 -24.19
N PRO A 198 14.18 4.63 -23.87
CA PRO A 198 12.82 5.06 -23.52
C PRO A 198 12.78 6.02 -22.33
N VAL A 199 13.54 5.75 -21.27
CA VAL A 199 13.63 6.63 -20.09
C VAL A 199 14.23 7.98 -20.45
N ALA A 200 15.32 8.00 -21.23
CA ALA A 200 15.93 9.24 -21.69
C ALA A 200 14.97 10.07 -22.57
N ILE A 201 14.25 9.42 -23.49
CA ILE A 201 13.24 10.06 -24.33
C ILE A 201 12.11 10.63 -23.46
N ASP A 202 11.62 9.89 -22.46
CA ASP A 202 10.57 10.37 -21.57
C ASP A 202 11.01 11.61 -20.77
N ILE A 203 12.23 11.60 -20.21
CA ILE A 203 12.81 12.75 -19.48
C ILE A 203 12.93 13.97 -20.41
N LEU A 204 13.51 13.79 -21.59
CA LEU A 204 13.70 14.87 -22.57
C LEU A 204 12.35 15.41 -23.06
N ALA A 205 11.41 14.54 -23.43
CA ALA A 205 10.09 14.92 -23.92
C ALA A 205 9.31 15.70 -22.85
N ASN A 206 9.32 15.24 -21.59
CA ASN A 206 8.66 15.95 -20.50
C ASN A 206 9.32 17.29 -20.18
N THR A 207 10.66 17.35 -20.18
CA THR A 207 11.40 18.59 -19.94
C THR A 207 11.09 19.63 -21.02
N VAL A 208 11.15 19.24 -22.29
CA VAL A 208 10.80 20.10 -23.43
C VAL A 208 9.34 20.52 -23.38
N LEU A 209 8.43 19.61 -23.03
CA LEU A 209 7.00 19.92 -22.89
C LEU A 209 6.76 20.96 -21.79
N ILE A 210 7.35 20.79 -20.61
CA ILE A 210 7.27 21.74 -19.51
C ILE A 210 7.82 23.11 -19.93
N ALA A 211 9.02 23.14 -20.51
CA ALA A 211 9.66 24.37 -20.97
C ALA A 211 8.78 25.13 -21.98
N ARG A 212 8.26 24.44 -22.99
CA ARG A 212 7.37 25.06 -23.99
C ARG A 212 6.06 25.54 -23.39
N VAL A 213 5.47 24.81 -22.45
CA VAL A 213 4.25 25.25 -21.75
C VAL A 213 4.48 26.54 -20.96
N PHE A 214 5.65 26.70 -20.33
CA PHE A 214 6.01 27.96 -19.67
C PHE A 214 6.19 29.12 -20.65
N LEU A 215 6.89 28.88 -21.77
CA LEU A 215 7.09 29.90 -22.80
C LEU A 215 5.77 30.32 -23.46
N GLN A 216 4.87 29.37 -23.72
CA GLN A 216 3.57 29.64 -24.34
C GLN A 216 2.59 30.36 -23.40
N LYS A 217 2.65 30.09 -22.09
CA LYS A 217 1.87 30.81 -21.07
C LYS A 217 2.06 32.32 -21.17
N ARG A 218 3.27 32.76 -21.50
CA ARG A 218 3.61 34.19 -21.64
C ARG A 218 3.02 34.83 -22.90
N ARG A 219 2.75 34.04 -23.96
CA ARG A 219 2.31 34.56 -25.28
C ARG A 219 0.81 34.50 -25.51
N VAL A 220 0.10 33.52 -24.94
CA VAL A 220 -1.31 33.25 -25.29
C VAL A 220 -2.22 33.51 -24.08
N GLN A 221 -2.95 34.64 -24.10
CA GLN A 221 -3.90 35.03 -23.04
C GLN A 221 -5.24 34.27 -23.06
N GLN A 222 -5.39 33.19 -23.84
CA GLN A 222 -6.65 32.45 -23.91
C GLN A 222 -6.82 31.46 -22.73
N LEU A 223 -7.53 31.92 -21.70
CA LEU A 223 -7.84 31.18 -20.46
C LEU A 223 -8.41 29.76 -20.68
N SER A 224 -9.28 29.57 -21.68
CA SER A 224 -9.96 28.28 -21.90
C SER A 224 -9.00 27.20 -22.42
N ARG A 225 -8.22 27.49 -23.47
CA ARG A 225 -7.24 26.54 -24.04
C ARG A 225 -6.15 26.19 -23.02
N TRP A 226 -5.75 27.17 -22.20
CA TRP A 226 -4.77 26.96 -21.14
C TRP A 226 -5.23 25.93 -20.09
N ARG A 227 -6.48 26.00 -19.64
CA ARG A 227 -7.03 25.03 -18.67
C ARG A 227 -6.99 23.60 -19.21
N GLN A 228 -7.30 23.41 -20.49
CA GLN A 228 -7.27 22.10 -21.14
C GLN A 228 -5.83 21.57 -21.29
N GLN A 229 -4.89 22.41 -21.76
CA GLN A 229 -3.47 22.05 -21.87
C GLN A 229 -2.87 21.70 -20.51
N ARG A 230 -3.15 22.48 -19.45
CA ARG A 230 -2.69 22.19 -18.08
C ARG A 230 -3.23 20.87 -17.55
N ARG A 231 -4.49 20.52 -17.88
CA ARG A 231 -5.05 19.22 -17.49
C ARG A 231 -4.30 18.08 -18.19
N MET A 232 -4.11 18.16 -19.50
CA MET A 232 -3.36 17.14 -20.25
C MET A 232 -1.90 17.04 -19.78
N LEU A 233 -1.23 18.15 -19.52
CA LEU A 233 0.14 18.15 -19.01
C LEU A 233 0.23 17.41 -17.66
N ARG A 234 -0.64 17.74 -16.71
CA ARG A 234 -0.65 17.08 -15.40
C ARG A 234 -0.83 15.57 -15.50
N GLN A 235 -1.68 15.11 -16.41
CA GLN A 235 -1.90 13.68 -16.62
C GLN A 235 -0.63 12.97 -17.10
N LEU A 236 0.07 13.55 -18.08
CA LEU A 236 1.31 12.94 -18.57
C LEU A 236 2.38 12.95 -17.47
N LEU A 237 2.61 14.11 -16.85
CA LEU A 237 3.62 14.26 -15.81
C LEU A 237 3.39 13.33 -14.63
N SER A 238 2.14 13.06 -14.23
CA SER A 238 1.87 12.10 -13.16
C SER A 238 2.21 10.66 -13.56
N VAL A 239 2.00 10.27 -14.83
CA VAL A 239 2.38 8.94 -15.31
C VAL A 239 3.90 8.84 -15.46
N SER A 240 4.53 9.82 -16.09
CA SER A 240 5.99 9.84 -16.24
C SER A 240 6.72 9.89 -14.90
N ALA A 241 6.24 10.68 -13.93
CA ALA A 241 6.81 10.68 -12.59
C ALA A 241 6.71 9.30 -11.92
N LEU A 242 5.60 8.57 -12.10
CA LEU A 242 5.44 7.22 -11.56
C LEU A 242 6.48 6.25 -12.16
N TYR A 243 6.68 6.29 -13.47
CA TYR A 243 7.67 5.45 -14.15
C TYR A 243 9.11 5.83 -13.78
N LEU A 244 9.43 7.12 -13.72
CA LEU A 244 10.76 7.59 -13.30
C LEU A 244 11.08 7.16 -11.86
N VAL A 245 10.12 7.25 -10.95
CA VAL A 245 10.32 6.78 -9.56
C VAL A 245 10.55 5.27 -9.51
N GLY A 246 9.83 4.49 -10.32
CA GLY A 246 10.00 3.03 -10.37
C GLY A 246 11.34 2.58 -10.97
N TRP A 247 11.71 3.16 -12.12
CA TRP A 247 12.85 2.69 -12.92
C TRP A 247 14.19 3.35 -12.61
N THR A 248 14.21 4.64 -12.26
CA THR A 248 15.47 5.40 -12.09
C THR A 248 16.40 4.78 -11.05
N PRO A 249 15.93 4.33 -9.86
CA PRO A 249 16.83 3.73 -8.87
C PRO A 249 17.52 2.46 -9.40
N PHE A 250 16.78 1.61 -10.12
CA PHE A 250 17.30 0.39 -10.72
C PHE A 250 18.35 0.70 -11.80
N LEU A 251 18.01 1.58 -12.75
CA LEU A 251 18.92 1.95 -13.84
C LEU A 251 20.18 2.66 -13.34
N LEU A 252 20.06 3.52 -12.32
CA LEU A 252 21.19 4.23 -11.76
C LEU A 252 22.21 3.27 -11.14
N VAL A 253 21.77 2.33 -10.30
CA VAL A 253 22.67 1.33 -9.71
C VAL A 253 23.25 0.43 -10.79
N TYR A 254 22.44 0.00 -11.76
CA TYR A 254 22.94 -0.81 -12.86
C TYR A 254 24.07 -0.11 -13.64
N ILE A 255 23.90 1.17 -13.98
CA ILE A 255 24.94 1.95 -14.69
C ILE A 255 26.22 2.04 -13.84
N ILE A 256 26.10 2.27 -12.53
CA ILE A 256 27.25 2.28 -11.62
C ILE A 256 27.94 0.92 -11.58
N ASN A 257 27.17 -0.17 -11.59
CA ASN A 257 27.72 -1.53 -11.57
C ASN A 257 28.52 -1.86 -12.83
N VAL A 258 28.10 -1.33 -13.98
CA VAL A 258 28.82 -1.49 -15.24
C VAL A 258 30.07 -0.61 -15.32
N LEU A 259 30.00 0.63 -14.82
CA LEU A 259 31.07 1.62 -15.01
C LEU A 259 32.11 1.65 -13.89
N VAL A 260 31.73 1.31 -12.65
CA VAL A 260 32.53 1.53 -11.44
C VAL A 260 32.84 0.23 -10.72
N ASP A 261 31.83 -0.45 -10.19
CA ASP A 261 32.00 -1.65 -9.37
C ASP A 261 30.80 -2.62 -9.51
N PRO A 262 30.99 -3.82 -10.08
CA PRO A 262 29.91 -4.81 -10.24
C PRO A 262 29.20 -5.22 -8.95
N ALA A 263 29.85 -5.07 -7.79
CA ALA A 263 29.29 -5.43 -6.50
C ALA A 263 28.45 -4.30 -5.86
N PHE A 264 28.54 -3.08 -6.37
CA PHE A 264 27.94 -1.91 -5.73
C PHE A 264 26.42 -2.04 -5.59
N LEU A 265 25.94 -2.06 -4.35
CA LEU A 265 24.51 -2.17 -4.00
C LEU A 265 23.75 -3.32 -4.70
N ASN A 266 24.41 -4.36 -5.21
CA ASN A 266 23.74 -5.44 -5.95
C ASN A 266 22.64 -6.11 -5.09
N TYR A 267 22.92 -6.33 -3.80
CA TYR A 267 21.94 -6.84 -2.84
C TYR A 267 20.71 -5.92 -2.72
N VAL A 268 20.91 -4.60 -2.67
CA VAL A 268 19.81 -3.62 -2.55
C VAL A 268 19.02 -3.54 -3.85
N GLN A 269 19.70 -3.56 -4.99
CA GLN A 269 19.07 -3.56 -6.31
C GLN A 269 18.14 -4.77 -6.46
N GLN A 270 18.64 -5.96 -6.14
CA GLN A 270 17.89 -7.22 -6.22
C GLN A 270 16.69 -7.28 -5.27
N ASN A 271 16.88 -6.82 -4.03
CA ASN A 271 15.89 -7.01 -2.99
C ASN A 271 14.91 -5.85 -2.86
N TYR A 272 15.22 -4.65 -3.36
CA TYR A 272 14.40 -3.46 -3.14
C TYR A 272 14.10 -2.70 -4.43
N PHE A 273 15.11 -2.38 -5.25
CA PHE A 273 14.86 -1.55 -6.45
C PHE A 273 14.10 -2.30 -7.54
N SER A 274 14.29 -3.61 -7.68
CA SER A 274 13.43 -4.45 -8.50
C SER A 274 11.95 -4.36 -8.09
N ASP A 275 11.66 -4.27 -6.78
CA ASP A 275 10.28 -4.14 -6.28
C ASP A 275 9.68 -2.76 -6.53
N LEU A 276 10.51 -1.72 -6.62
CA LEU A 276 10.03 -0.38 -6.92
C LEU A 276 9.40 -0.29 -8.30
N ILE A 277 9.80 -1.15 -9.24
CA ILE A 277 9.17 -1.21 -10.57
C ILE A 277 7.69 -1.61 -10.42
N TYR A 278 7.35 -2.49 -9.47
CA TYR A 278 5.97 -2.90 -9.26
C TYR A 278 5.04 -1.78 -8.76
N ILE A 279 5.60 -0.72 -8.16
CA ILE A 279 4.84 0.48 -7.77
C ILE A 279 4.13 1.09 -8.97
N ILE A 280 4.71 0.98 -10.17
CA ILE A 280 4.09 1.47 -11.40
C ILE A 280 2.73 0.82 -11.59
N TYR A 281 2.64 -0.51 -11.58
CA TYR A 281 1.39 -1.23 -11.84
C TYR A 281 0.38 -1.07 -10.71
N PHE A 282 0.85 -0.95 -9.46
CA PHE A 282 -0.03 -0.67 -8.34
C PHE A 282 -0.65 0.72 -8.44
N PHE A 283 0.13 1.77 -8.70
CA PHE A 283 -0.37 3.14 -8.65
C PHE A 283 -0.91 3.66 -10.00
N PHE A 284 -0.60 3.01 -11.12
CA PHE A 284 -1.07 3.45 -12.43
C PHE A 284 -2.59 3.57 -12.52
N PRO A 285 -3.41 2.59 -12.06
CA PRO A 285 -4.87 2.73 -12.04
C PRO A 285 -5.34 3.91 -11.19
N TRP A 286 -4.67 4.21 -10.07
CA TRP A 286 -5.00 5.35 -9.20
C TRP A 286 -4.71 6.69 -9.86
N VAL A 287 -3.56 6.80 -10.51
CA VAL A 287 -3.20 7.97 -11.32
C VAL A 287 -4.25 8.17 -12.42
N TRP A 288 -4.64 7.09 -13.10
CA TRP A 288 -5.68 7.11 -14.13
C TRP A 288 -7.05 7.52 -13.58
N LEU A 289 -7.44 7.07 -12.38
CA LEU A 289 -8.68 7.47 -11.72
C LEU A 289 -8.74 9.00 -11.51
N GLY A 290 -7.61 9.62 -11.16
CA GLY A 290 -7.48 11.07 -11.04
C GLY A 290 -7.74 11.84 -12.35
N PHE A 291 -7.71 11.16 -13.50
CA PHE A 291 -7.96 11.76 -14.80
C PHE A 291 -9.45 11.94 -15.10
N PHE A 292 -10.32 11.26 -14.34
CA PHE A 292 -11.78 11.28 -14.50
C PHE A 292 -12.44 11.95 -13.29
N PRO A 293 -12.41 13.29 -13.21
CA PRO A 293 -12.99 14.00 -12.06
C PRO A 293 -14.49 13.74 -11.90
N GLU A 294 -15.19 13.33 -12.96
CA GLU A 294 -16.59 12.91 -12.90
C GLU A 294 -16.76 11.56 -12.20
N LEU A 295 -15.90 10.60 -12.50
CA LEU A 295 -15.88 9.29 -11.86
C LEU A 295 -15.49 9.42 -10.39
N THR A 296 -14.40 10.16 -10.10
CA THR A 296 -13.99 10.46 -8.72
C THR A 296 -15.13 11.15 -7.94
N ARG A 297 -15.77 12.17 -8.52
CA ARG A 297 -16.92 12.83 -7.88
C ARG A 297 -18.12 11.92 -7.68
N ARG A 298 -18.34 10.91 -8.54
CA ARG A 298 -19.43 9.93 -8.35
C ARG A 298 -19.10 8.94 -7.25
N ILE A 299 -17.86 8.45 -7.19
CA ILE A 299 -17.39 7.54 -6.13
C ILE A 299 -17.48 8.25 -4.78
N VAL A 300 -16.89 9.45 -4.67
CA VAL A 300 -16.94 10.26 -3.44
C VAL A 300 -18.39 10.54 -3.02
N ARG A 301 -19.28 10.92 -3.95
CA ARG A 301 -20.69 11.15 -3.61
C ARG A 301 -21.40 9.90 -3.10
N LYS A 302 -21.15 8.71 -3.68
CA LYS A 302 -21.75 7.47 -3.19
C LYS A 302 -21.24 7.10 -1.80
N CYS A 303 -19.93 7.21 -1.58
CA CYS A 303 -19.32 6.93 -0.28
C CYS A 303 -19.76 7.94 0.81
N CYS A 304 -19.89 9.22 0.48
CA CYS A 304 -20.34 10.24 1.43
C CYS A 304 -21.84 10.13 1.72
N ARG A 305 -22.69 9.85 0.72
CA ARG A 305 -24.15 9.78 0.90
C ARG A 305 -24.59 8.59 1.74
N GLN A 306 -23.92 7.44 1.60
CA GLN A 306 -24.15 6.28 2.47
C GLN A 306 -23.89 6.59 3.96
N ARG A 307 -23.05 7.58 4.26
CA ARG A 307 -22.77 7.95 5.65
C ARG A 307 -23.87 8.80 6.28
N THR A 308 -24.56 9.63 5.49
CA THR A 308 -25.72 10.41 5.98
C THR A 308 -26.95 9.54 6.18
N ASP A 309 -27.21 8.59 5.28
CA ASP A 309 -28.40 7.75 5.40
C ASP A 309 -28.30 6.81 6.62
N ASN A 310 -27.12 6.22 6.86
CA ASN A 310 -26.87 5.40 8.06
C ASN A 310 -26.88 6.23 9.38
N ALA A 311 -26.56 7.52 9.34
CA ALA A 311 -26.63 8.37 10.54
C ALA A 311 -28.09 8.74 10.89
N ILE A 312 -28.95 8.87 9.88
CA ILE A 312 -30.38 9.11 10.09
C ILE A 312 -31.04 7.86 10.67
N ASP A 313 -30.74 6.67 10.15
CA ASP A 313 -31.32 5.41 10.66
C ASP A 313 -30.89 5.09 12.10
N ASN A 314 -29.66 5.44 12.48
CA ASN A 314 -29.19 5.29 13.86
C ASN A 314 -29.87 6.28 14.82
N ASN A 315 -30.07 7.53 14.39
CA ASN A 315 -30.77 8.53 15.21
C ASN A 315 -32.27 8.20 15.38
N VAL A 316 -32.91 7.67 14.34
CA VAL A 316 -34.32 7.21 14.43
C VAL A 316 -34.45 5.99 15.35
N SER A 317 -33.46 5.09 15.37
CA SER A 317 -33.44 3.94 16.28
C SER A 317 -33.17 4.32 17.74
N GLU A 318 -32.31 5.32 18.00
CA GLU A 318 -32.11 5.86 19.35
C GLU A 318 -33.32 6.66 19.86
N GLU A 319 -34.00 7.40 18.98
CA GLU A 319 -35.20 8.15 19.35
C GLU A 319 -36.39 7.22 19.65
N GLN A 320 -36.54 6.13 18.88
CA GLN A 320 -37.53 5.09 19.19
C GLN A 320 -37.21 4.32 20.49
N SER A 321 -35.92 4.04 20.76
CA SER A 321 -35.51 3.38 22.00
C SER A 321 -35.71 4.29 23.23
N SER A 322 -35.46 5.59 23.08
CA SER A 322 -35.71 6.59 24.14
C SER A 322 -37.20 6.83 24.40
N GLN A 323 -38.05 6.73 23.37
CA GLN A 323 -39.50 6.78 23.54
C GLN A 323 -40.06 5.51 24.20
N LEU A 324 -39.49 4.33 23.96
CA LEU A 324 -39.86 3.09 24.65
C LEU A 324 -39.48 3.09 26.13
N CYS A 325 -38.35 3.69 26.52
CA CYS A 325 -38.00 3.87 27.94
C CYS A 325 -38.91 4.89 28.66
N LYS A 326 -39.29 6.01 28.02
CA LYS A 326 -40.21 6.97 28.63
C LYS A 326 -41.64 6.42 28.80
N LYS A 327 -42.04 5.45 27.99
CA LYS A 327 -43.37 4.83 28.08
C LYS A 327 -43.47 3.78 29.20
N SER A 328 -42.36 3.22 29.69
CA SER A 328 -42.38 2.31 30.85
C SER A 328 -42.32 3.02 32.20
N GLU A 329 -41.85 4.27 32.26
CA GLU A 329 -41.89 5.08 33.49
C GLU A 329 -43.27 5.71 33.75
N LEU A 330 -44.06 5.99 32.71
CA LEU A 330 -45.42 6.53 32.86
C LEU A 330 -46.51 5.48 33.14
N SER A 331 -46.18 4.18 33.14
CA SER A 331 -47.13 3.10 33.46
C SER A 331 -46.93 2.52 34.87
N HIS A 332 -46.13 3.16 35.73
CA HIS A 332 -45.87 2.67 37.09
C HIS A 332 -46.49 3.51 38.22
N ASP A 333 -47.28 4.54 37.90
CA ASP A 333 -47.97 5.39 38.89
C ASP A 333 -49.49 5.15 39.01
N GLU A 334 -50.03 4.19 38.26
CA GLU A 334 -51.39 3.69 38.51
C GLU A 334 -51.30 2.18 38.78
N THR A 335 -51.60 1.80 40.02
CA THR A 335 -51.94 0.47 40.55
C THR A 335 -50.97 -0.06 41.61
N GLU A 336 -50.94 0.58 42.79
CA GLU A 336 -50.66 -0.10 44.05
C GLU A 336 -51.88 -0.02 44.98
N ALA A 337 -52.80 -0.96 44.76
CA ALA A 337 -53.69 -1.42 45.82
C ALA A 337 -53.84 -2.94 45.68
N SER A 338 -53.55 -3.63 46.79
CA SER A 338 -54.00 -4.96 47.14
C SER A 338 -53.15 -6.18 46.75
N ASN A 339 -52.76 -6.89 47.81
CA ASN A 339 -52.60 -8.34 47.96
C ASN A 339 -51.25 -9.01 47.64
N ASP A 340 -50.45 -9.10 48.70
CA ASP A 340 -50.28 -10.27 49.57
C ASP A 340 -49.87 -11.65 48.96
N HIS A 341 -48.90 -12.22 49.68
CA HIS A 341 -48.54 -13.64 49.84
C HIS A 341 -47.56 -14.37 48.89
N ARG A 342 -46.31 -14.42 49.37
CA ARG A 342 -45.57 -15.63 49.83
C ARG A 342 -44.89 -16.52 48.75
N SER A 343 -43.54 -16.50 48.74
CA SER A 343 -42.68 -17.62 49.20
C SER A 343 -41.34 -17.80 48.45
N LYS A 344 -40.24 -17.79 49.24
CA LYS A 344 -38.99 -18.58 49.15
C LYS A 344 -37.79 -18.16 48.27
N LYS A 345 -36.73 -17.77 49.03
CA LYS A 345 -35.35 -18.32 49.06
C LYS A 345 -34.52 -18.33 47.75
N HIS A 346 -33.48 -17.49 47.71
CA HIS A 346 -32.11 -17.88 48.09
C HIS A 346 -31.19 -16.64 48.19
N LYS A 347 -30.70 -16.36 49.40
CA LYS A 347 -29.62 -15.41 49.69
C LYS A 347 -28.31 -15.99 49.16
N LYS A 348 -27.65 -15.28 48.24
CA LYS A 348 -26.22 -15.46 47.95
C LYS A 348 -25.53 -14.21 48.49
N ALA A 349 -24.91 -14.34 49.66
CA ALA A 349 -24.05 -13.30 50.22
C ALA A 349 -22.80 -13.24 49.34
N GLY A 350 -22.79 -12.31 48.40
CA GLY A 350 -21.56 -11.85 47.77
C GLY A 350 -20.77 -11.09 48.83
N SER A 351 -19.54 -11.53 49.07
CA SER A 351 -18.57 -10.85 49.92
C SER A 351 -18.47 -9.38 49.50
N LEU A 352 -18.62 -8.46 50.45
CA LEU A 352 -18.54 -7.01 50.22
C LEU A 352 -17.17 -6.63 49.62
N ASP A 353 -16.12 -7.41 49.89
CA ASP A 353 -14.76 -7.20 49.40
C ASP A 353 -14.59 -7.51 47.90
N ASP A 354 -15.39 -8.43 47.36
CA ASP A 354 -15.34 -8.77 45.93
C ASP A 354 -15.96 -7.66 45.07
N ILE A 355 -17.00 -7.00 45.59
CA ILE A 355 -17.69 -5.90 44.92
C ILE A 355 -16.83 -4.63 44.90
N GLU A 356 -16.09 -4.35 45.98
CA GLU A 356 -15.19 -3.20 46.06
C GLU A 356 -13.97 -3.38 45.14
N SER A 357 -13.39 -4.58 45.10
CA SER A 357 -12.29 -4.94 44.18
C SER A 357 -12.69 -4.80 42.71
N GLU A 358 -13.91 -5.20 42.35
CA GLU A 358 -14.37 -5.13 40.96
C GLU A 358 -14.74 -3.69 40.54
N THR A 359 -15.25 -2.89 41.47
CA THR A 359 -15.55 -1.46 41.23
C THR A 359 -14.26 -0.66 41.00
N ILE A 360 -13.22 -0.90 41.81
CA ILE A 360 -11.91 -0.27 41.61
C ILE A 360 -11.28 -0.70 40.28
N ARG A 361 -11.45 -1.96 39.88
CA ARG A 361 -10.96 -2.47 38.59
C ARG A 361 -11.67 -1.81 37.40
N LYS A 362 -12.99 -1.66 37.45
CA LYS A 362 -13.78 -1.02 36.38
C LYS A 362 -13.45 0.47 36.26
N ASN A 363 -13.25 1.17 37.39
CA ASN A 363 -12.88 2.58 37.38
C ASN A 363 -11.49 2.83 36.78
N LYS A 364 -10.47 2.05 37.15
CA LYS A 364 -9.12 2.18 36.58
C LYS A 364 -9.07 1.82 35.09
N LEU A 365 -9.82 0.81 34.66
CA LEU A 365 -9.91 0.43 33.25
C LEU A 365 -10.63 1.50 32.42
N GLY A 366 -11.68 2.11 32.96
CA GLY A 366 -12.37 3.25 32.32
C GLY A 366 -11.45 4.46 32.17
N GLU A 367 -10.59 4.73 33.14
CA GLU A 367 -9.62 5.83 33.06
C GLU A 367 -8.58 5.63 31.96
N VAL A 368 -8.07 4.40 31.79
CA VAL A 368 -7.18 4.05 30.66
C VAL A 368 -7.89 4.25 29.33
N HIS A 369 -9.14 3.81 29.21
CA HIS A 369 -9.91 3.94 27.97
C HIS A 369 -10.12 5.42 27.60
N ARG A 370 -10.50 6.25 28.57
CA ARG A 370 -10.67 7.69 28.40
C ARG A 370 -9.37 8.39 27.94
N LYS A 371 -8.21 7.98 28.47
CA LYS A 371 -6.90 8.54 28.07
C LYS A 371 -6.47 8.10 26.66
N ILE A 372 -6.82 6.89 26.25
CA ILE A 372 -6.63 6.42 24.87
C ILE A 372 -7.53 7.21 23.90
N GLU A 373 -8.77 7.49 24.29
CA GLU A 373 -9.67 8.33 23.49
C GLU A 373 -9.19 9.77 23.39
N GLU A 374 -8.67 10.35 24.47
CA GLU A 374 -8.04 11.68 24.48
C GLU A 374 -6.84 11.73 23.53
N MET A 375 -5.97 10.72 23.54
CA MET A 375 -4.86 10.60 22.60
C MET A 375 -5.36 10.50 21.14
N ASN A 376 -6.40 9.71 20.88
CA ASN A 376 -7.00 9.55 19.56
C ASN A 376 -7.73 10.82 19.08
N ALA A 377 -8.22 11.65 19.99
CA ALA A 377 -8.76 12.97 19.67
C ALA A 377 -7.64 13.95 19.30
N LEU A 378 -6.56 13.99 20.09
CA LEU A 378 -5.39 14.83 19.83
C LEU A 378 -4.69 14.49 18.51
N MET A 379 -4.72 13.22 18.08
CA MET A 379 -4.17 12.79 16.79
C MET A 379 -5.08 13.08 15.59
N ARG A 380 -6.37 13.40 15.80
CA ARG A 380 -7.33 13.69 14.72
C ARG A 380 -7.30 15.16 14.27
N ASP A 381 -6.87 16.08 15.13
CA ASP A 381 -6.72 17.50 14.78
C ASP A 381 -5.36 17.76 14.11
N ASP A 382 -5.34 17.53 12.80
CA ASP A 382 -4.15 17.24 11.99
C ASP A 382 -3.28 18.46 11.61
N GLU A 383 -3.61 19.69 12.06
CA GLU A 383 -2.88 20.90 11.65
C GLU A 383 -1.95 21.53 12.69
N ASN A 384 -2.10 21.26 13.99
CA ASN A 384 -1.22 21.81 15.04
C ASN A 384 -1.12 20.89 16.27
N ALA A 385 -1.08 19.56 16.06
CA ALA A 385 -0.95 18.61 17.16
C ALA A 385 0.33 18.91 17.97
N ASP A 386 0.14 19.47 19.16
CA ASP A 386 1.18 19.84 20.11
C ASP A 386 1.83 18.55 20.62
N ILE A 387 3.05 18.28 20.12
CA ILE A 387 3.84 17.10 20.47
C ILE A 387 4.02 17.04 21.99
N GLY A 388 4.10 18.17 22.70
CA GLY A 388 4.19 18.22 24.15
C GLY A 388 2.97 17.59 24.84
N LYS A 389 1.76 17.84 24.33
CA LYS A 389 0.52 17.27 24.88
C LYS A 389 0.43 15.76 24.64
N ILE A 390 0.79 15.28 23.45
CA ILE A 390 0.80 13.84 23.16
C ILE A 390 1.80 13.11 24.06
N THR A 391 2.98 13.69 24.23
CA THR A 391 4.02 13.12 25.12
C THR A 391 3.56 13.10 26.57
N GLY A 392 2.86 14.13 27.04
CA GLY A 392 2.26 14.17 28.37
C GLY A 392 1.15 13.13 28.62
N VAL A 393 0.31 12.86 27.61
CA VAL A 393 -0.71 11.80 27.70
C VAL A 393 -0.06 10.41 27.76
N LEU A 394 1.00 10.18 26.98
CA LEU A 394 1.76 8.93 27.00
C LEU A 394 2.43 8.67 28.35
N GLU A 395 3.04 9.70 28.96
CA GLU A 395 3.70 9.54 30.26
C GLU A 395 2.68 9.25 31.38
N ASN A 396 1.50 9.88 31.34
CA ASN A 396 0.40 9.56 32.25
C ASN A 396 -0.12 8.13 32.09
N LEU A 397 -0.27 7.66 30.84
CA LEU A 397 -0.65 6.25 30.58
C LEU A 397 0.40 5.27 31.13
N ARG A 398 1.69 5.59 30.95
CA ARG A 398 2.79 4.77 31.48
C ARG A 398 2.72 4.66 33.01
N LYS A 399 2.44 5.78 33.69
CA LYS A 399 2.29 5.82 35.15
C LYS A 399 1.10 4.97 35.61
N ILE A 400 -0.08 5.11 35.00
CA ILE A 400 -1.28 4.33 35.35
C ILE A 400 -1.04 2.82 35.17
N ILE A 401 -0.37 2.42 34.08
CA ILE A 401 -0.03 1.02 33.82
C ILE A 401 0.93 0.48 34.88
N SER A 402 1.95 1.28 35.27
CA SER A 402 2.91 0.87 36.31
C SER A 402 2.25 0.66 37.69
N GLU A 403 1.31 1.52 38.08
CA GLU A 403 0.56 1.38 39.33
C GLU A 403 -0.36 0.15 39.31
N TYR A 404 -0.96 -0.15 38.15
CA TYR A 404 -1.78 -1.34 37.98
C TYR A 404 -0.95 -2.63 38.09
N GLN A 405 0.26 -2.63 37.53
CA GLN A 405 1.19 -3.76 37.64
C GLN A 405 1.62 -4.01 39.09
N GLU A 406 1.92 -2.97 39.88
CA GLU A 406 2.25 -3.16 41.29
C GLU A 406 1.06 -3.65 42.13
N THR A 407 -0.15 -3.16 41.84
CA THR A 407 -1.38 -3.65 42.49
C THR A 407 -1.58 -5.15 42.21
N LEU A 408 -1.33 -5.59 40.97
CA LEU A 408 -1.39 -7.01 40.59
C LEU A 408 -0.33 -7.84 41.31
N LYS A 409 0.90 -7.35 41.44
CA LYS A 409 1.98 -8.05 42.17
C LYS A 409 1.66 -8.21 43.67
N ILE A 410 0.96 -7.26 44.28
CA ILE A 410 0.53 -7.36 45.68
C ILE A 410 -0.55 -8.43 45.81
N LYS A 411 -1.58 -8.42 44.95
CA LYS A 411 -2.64 -9.45 44.98
C LYS A 411 -2.13 -10.86 44.71
N VAL A 412 -1.14 -11.01 43.83
CA VAL A 412 -0.48 -12.31 43.60
C VAL A 412 0.24 -12.79 44.86
N ARG A 413 0.92 -11.90 45.59
CA ARG A 413 1.58 -12.23 46.87
C ARG A 413 0.57 -12.57 47.98
N GLU A 414 -0.57 -11.91 48.03
CA GLU A 414 -1.66 -12.23 48.98
C GLU A 414 -2.27 -13.62 48.69
N ILE A 415 -2.45 -13.97 47.41
CA ILE A 415 -2.91 -15.30 47.00
C ILE A 415 -1.88 -16.38 47.38
N GLU A 416 -0.58 -16.09 47.26
CA GLU A 416 0.49 -16.99 47.68
C GLU A 416 0.52 -17.21 49.20
N GLN A 417 0.14 -16.22 50.01
CA GLN A 417 0.09 -16.30 51.48
C GLN A 417 -1.13 -17.07 52.02
N CYS A 418 -2.21 -17.19 51.25
CA CYS A 418 -3.42 -17.94 51.64
C CYS A 418 -3.33 -19.47 51.49
N LYS A 419 -2.12 -20.04 51.36
CA LYS A 419 -1.87 -21.50 51.35
C LYS A 419 -2.24 -22.14 52.70
N LYS A 420 -3.52 -22.48 52.90
CA LYS A 420 -3.92 -23.61 53.77
C LYS A 420 -3.66 -24.93 53.03
N PRO A 421 -3.44 -26.06 53.73
CA PRO A 421 -3.01 -27.30 53.09
C PRO A 421 -4.15 -27.89 52.26
N LEU A 422 -4.21 -27.51 50.99
CA LEU A 422 -4.94 -28.23 49.96
C LEU A 422 -4.09 -29.41 49.48
N SER A 423 -4.75 -30.47 49.02
CA SER A 423 -4.09 -31.71 48.61
C SER A 423 -2.98 -31.47 47.59
N THR A 424 -1.94 -32.30 47.68
CA THR A 424 -0.69 -32.19 46.93
C THR A 424 -0.89 -32.02 45.43
N GLU A 425 -1.95 -32.62 44.87
CA GLU A 425 -2.34 -32.50 43.46
C GLU A 425 -2.72 -31.07 43.03
N TYR A 426 -3.51 -30.37 43.85
CA TYR A 426 -3.95 -28.99 43.56
C TYR A 426 -2.79 -28.00 43.59
N MET A 427 -1.81 -28.25 44.46
CA MET A 427 -0.62 -27.43 44.58
C MET A 427 0.27 -27.52 43.34
N THR A 428 0.45 -28.73 42.78
CA THR A 428 1.15 -28.93 41.50
C THR A 428 0.46 -28.24 40.33
N LEU A 429 -0.88 -28.20 40.33
CA LEU A 429 -1.65 -27.55 39.26
C LEU A 429 -1.54 -26.01 39.35
N ILE A 430 -1.65 -25.44 40.54
CA ILE A 430 -1.48 -24.00 40.77
C ILE A 430 -0.06 -23.57 40.43
N GLU A 431 0.96 -24.37 40.76
CA GLU A 431 2.36 -24.05 40.45
C GLU A 431 2.64 -24.10 38.94
N LYS A 432 2.06 -25.07 38.21
CA LYS A 432 2.09 -25.11 36.74
C LYS A 432 1.38 -23.91 36.11
N ILE A 433 0.19 -23.55 36.60
CA ILE A 433 -0.56 -22.39 36.07
C ILE A 433 0.18 -21.09 36.37
N THR A 434 0.80 -20.97 37.55
CA THR A 434 1.58 -19.79 37.94
C THR A 434 2.86 -19.67 37.10
N GLN A 435 3.54 -20.78 36.80
CA GLN A 435 4.68 -20.78 35.88
C GLN A 435 4.27 -20.44 34.44
N LEU A 436 3.15 -20.97 33.96
CA LEU A 436 2.61 -20.63 32.64
C LEU A 436 2.24 -19.15 32.54
N LEU A 437 1.54 -18.60 33.53
CA LEU A 437 1.21 -17.17 33.56
C LEU A 437 2.46 -16.29 33.67
N ARG A 438 3.48 -16.71 34.44
CA ARG A 438 4.74 -15.97 34.57
C ARG A 438 5.54 -15.98 33.26
N HIS A 439 5.53 -17.09 32.52
CA HIS A 439 6.22 -17.23 31.24
C HIS A 439 5.46 -16.56 30.08
N GLU A 440 4.12 -16.51 30.13
CA GLU A 440 3.29 -15.95 29.07
C GLU A 440 3.11 -14.43 29.22
N TYR A 441 3.07 -13.88 30.45
CA TYR A 441 2.89 -12.44 30.66
C TYR A 441 4.19 -11.63 30.77
N ALA A 442 5.31 -12.21 31.25
CA ALA A 442 6.56 -11.47 31.39
C ALA A 442 7.28 -11.23 30.05
N ASP A 443 7.29 -12.24 29.16
CA ASP A 443 7.95 -12.14 27.84
C ASP A 443 7.09 -11.42 26.81
N GLN A 444 5.80 -11.73 26.70
CA GLN A 444 4.97 -11.17 25.62
C GLN A 444 4.59 -9.70 25.83
N SER A 445 4.61 -9.17 27.06
CA SER A 445 4.24 -7.78 27.31
C SER A 445 5.42 -6.82 27.09
N VAL A 446 6.62 -7.19 27.55
CA VAL A 446 7.83 -6.37 27.37
C VAL A 446 8.27 -6.42 25.91
N GLU A 447 8.31 -7.61 25.28
CA GLU A 447 8.68 -7.74 23.86
C GLU A 447 7.67 -7.06 22.93
N ARG A 448 6.35 -7.12 23.24
CA ARG A 448 5.35 -6.37 22.46
C ARG A 448 5.46 -4.87 22.68
N ILE A 449 5.79 -4.39 23.88
CA ILE A 449 5.93 -2.95 24.15
C ILE A 449 7.19 -2.39 23.48
N ASP A 450 8.31 -3.11 23.52
CA ASP A 450 9.54 -2.69 22.83
C ASP A 450 9.39 -2.75 21.32
N LYS A 451 8.66 -3.76 20.81
CA LYS A 451 8.30 -3.85 19.39
C LYS A 451 7.31 -2.77 18.98
N LEU A 452 6.30 -2.46 19.81
CA LEU A 452 5.36 -1.37 19.55
C LEU A 452 6.05 -0.01 19.63
N SER A 453 7.03 0.16 20.53
CA SER A 453 7.86 1.36 20.64
C SER A 453 8.75 1.55 19.41
N ALA A 454 9.40 0.47 18.93
CA ALA A 454 10.18 0.48 17.69
C ALA A 454 9.31 0.72 16.44
N ASP A 455 8.13 0.11 16.37
CA ASP A 455 7.17 0.30 15.28
C ASP A 455 6.58 1.73 15.30
N VAL A 456 6.37 2.32 16.48
CA VAL A 456 5.95 3.73 16.64
C VAL A 456 7.05 4.69 16.19
N GLU A 457 8.33 4.41 16.46
CA GLU A 457 9.44 5.24 15.96
C GLU A 457 9.65 5.10 14.44
N LEU A 458 9.50 3.89 13.89
CA LEU A 458 9.51 3.67 12.44
C LEU A 458 8.32 4.39 11.76
N PHE A 459 7.14 4.34 12.39
CA PHE A 459 5.94 5.03 11.92
C PHE A 459 6.07 6.55 12.02
N LYS A 460 6.73 7.08 13.06
CA LYS A 460 7.10 8.51 13.17
C LYS A 460 8.02 8.93 12.01
N GLN A 461 9.04 8.15 11.68
CA GLN A 461 9.92 8.45 10.54
C GLN A 461 9.18 8.40 9.19
N GLN A 462 8.28 7.43 9.01
CA GLN A 462 7.46 7.34 7.80
C GLN A 462 6.45 8.49 7.69
N ILE A 463 5.84 8.92 8.79
CA ILE A 463 4.96 10.09 8.84
C ILE A 463 5.74 11.37 8.54
N VAL A 464 6.96 11.54 9.06
CA VAL A 464 7.80 12.71 8.74
C VAL A 464 8.15 12.71 7.25
N THR A 465 8.45 11.56 6.66
CA THR A 465 8.76 11.41 5.23
C THR A 465 7.52 11.70 4.36
N LEU A 466 6.36 11.18 4.75
CA LEU A 466 5.07 11.42 4.09
C LEU A 466 4.58 12.86 4.27
N LYS A 467 4.80 13.48 5.44
CA LYS A 467 4.52 14.91 5.68
C LYS A 467 5.46 15.77 4.86
N THR A 468 6.72 15.38 4.67
CA THR A 468 7.66 16.09 3.79
C THR A 468 7.26 15.96 2.33
N ALA A 469 6.89 14.77 1.86
CA ALA A 469 6.39 14.54 0.51
C ALA A 469 5.04 15.24 0.25
N ASN A 470 4.12 15.22 1.22
CA ASN A 470 2.81 15.88 1.16
C ASN A 470 2.96 17.41 1.29
N LYS A 471 3.92 17.92 2.08
CA LYS A 471 4.27 19.35 2.14
C LYS A 471 4.92 19.79 0.83
N PHE A 472 5.74 18.96 0.19
CA PHE A 472 6.27 19.23 -1.15
C PHE A 472 5.16 19.24 -2.21
N LEU A 473 4.25 18.26 -2.18
CA LEU A 473 3.06 18.19 -3.04
C LEU A 473 2.11 19.36 -2.79
N ARG A 474 1.82 19.73 -1.54
CA ARG A 474 0.95 20.86 -1.19
C ARG A 474 1.61 22.19 -1.53
N VAL A 475 2.88 22.43 -1.20
CA VAL A 475 3.58 23.67 -1.60
C VAL A 475 3.66 23.79 -3.12
N TRP A 476 3.85 22.67 -3.84
CA TRP A 476 3.84 22.66 -5.31
C TRP A 476 2.43 22.84 -5.92
N VAL A 477 1.39 22.32 -5.27
CA VAL A 477 -0.02 22.46 -5.69
C VAL A 477 -0.60 23.84 -5.33
N TRP A 478 -0.21 24.42 -4.19
CA TRP A 478 -0.77 25.67 -3.64
C TRP A 478 -0.03 26.93 -4.08
N ARG A 479 1.30 26.89 -4.35
CA ARG A 479 2.00 28.02 -5.00
C ARG A 479 1.72 28.15 -6.51
N ARG A 480 0.90 27.25 -7.10
CA ARG A 480 0.58 27.25 -8.55
C ARG A 480 -0.91 27.17 -8.87
N LEU A 481 -1.79 27.15 -7.88
CA LEU A 481 -3.15 27.68 -8.06
C LEU A 481 -3.06 29.20 -8.01
#